data_AF-C1LKX7-F1
#
_entry.id   AF-C1LKX7-F1
#
_cell.length_a   1.000
_cell.length_b   1.000
_cell.length_c   1.000
_cell.angle_alpha   90.00
_cell.angle_beta   90.00
_cell.angle_gamma   90.00
#
_symmetry.space_group_name_H-M   'P 1'
#
loop_
_entity.id
_entity.type
_entity.pdbx_description
1 polymer ?
#
loop_
_entity_poly.entity_id
_entity_poly.type
_entity_poly.pdbx_seq_one_letter_code
_entity_poly.pdbx_strand_id
1 'polypeptide(L)'
;MNPLRHTNSIYYTFRSLIIGFPAISQNIMALFNVQSRFYKMHNHLIRRCRDCYFDRRDGRLYVECSTHKRHKQAEKMNPPNVPWTFKRSIWKTVCW
;
A
#
# COMPACT_ATOMS: atom_id res chain seq x y z
N MET A 1 26.11 -16.95 38.95
CA MET A 1 24.94 -16.71 38.08
C MET A 1 24.50 -15.27 38.25
N ASN A 2 24.10 -14.67 37.14
CA ASN A 2 24.18 -13.25 36.81
C ASN A 2 23.36 -12.28 37.68
N PRO A 3 23.76 -10.99 37.68
CA PRO A 3 23.53 -10.07 38.77
C PRO A 3 22.29 -9.17 38.60
N LEU A 4 21.91 -8.63 39.74
CA LEU A 4 20.90 -7.61 39.99
C LEU A 4 21.24 -6.24 39.39
N ARG A 5 20.23 -5.37 39.46
CA ARG A 5 20.25 -3.89 39.58
C ARG A 5 20.08 -3.16 38.24
N HIS A 6 18.91 -2.59 38.03
CA HIS A 6 18.45 -1.30 38.58
C HIS A 6 19.17 -0.13 37.92
N THR A 7 18.32 0.70 37.33
CA THR A 7 18.58 1.80 36.41
C THR A 7 19.23 3.01 37.07
N ASN A 8 19.85 3.82 36.20
CA ASN A 8 20.10 5.26 36.30
C ASN A 8 21.24 5.72 37.20
N SER A 9 22.42 5.85 36.59
CA SER A 9 23.44 6.90 36.80
C SER A 9 24.55 6.49 35.82
N ILE A 10 25.21 7.32 35.02
CA ILE A 10 25.81 8.61 35.33
C ILE A 10 26.00 9.30 33.98
N TYR A 11 25.69 10.59 33.95
CA TYR A 11 26.15 11.54 32.94
C TYR A 11 27.68 11.57 32.93
N TYR A 12 28.31 11.01 31.90
CA TYR A 12 29.71 11.32 31.59
C TYR A 12 29.83 11.85 30.17
N THR A 13 29.95 13.17 30.14
CA THR A 13 30.59 13.96 29.11
C THR A 13 31.85 13.29 28.57
N PHE A 14 31.88 12.96 27.29
CA PHE A 14 33.13 12.99 26.52
C PHE A 14 32.89 13.75 25.23
N ARG A 15 33.17 15.04 25.35
CA ARG A 15 33.35 16.00 24.28
C ARG A 15 34.64 15.63 23.53
N SER A 16 34.61 15.81 22.22
CA SER A 16 35.75 15.95 21.30
C SER A 16 36.41 14.66 20.80
N LEU A 17 36.15 14.34 19.53
CA LEU A 17 37.16 14.34 18.45
C LEU A 17 36.43 13.98 17.14
N ILE A 18 35.70 14.94 16.56
CA ILE A 18 35.25 14.86 15.17
C ILE A 18 36.47 15.24 14.31
N ILE A 19 37.31 14.24 14.04
CA ILE A 19 38.26 14.26 12.94
C ILE A 19 37.45 13.93 11.67
N GLY A 20 37.68 14.71 10.62
CA GLY A 20 36.82 14.83 9.44
C GLY A 20 36.34 13.51 8.83
N PHE A 21 35.02 13.39 8.71
CA PHE A 21 34.41 12.52 7.71
C PHE A 21 33.96 13.41 6.55
N PRO A 22 34.38 13.13 5.30
CA PRO A 22 33.97 13.91 4.15
C PRO A 22 32.45 13.86 4.03
N ALA A 23 31.86 15.00 3.67
CA ALA A 23 30.45 15.17 3.41
C ALA A 23 29.98 14.24 2.28
N ILE A 24 29.67 12.99 2.60
CA ILE A 24 28.94 12.05 1.75
C ILE A 24 27.62 11.74 2.45
N SER A 25 26.79 12.76 2.65
CA SER A 25 25.44 12.62 3.21
C SER A 25 24.34 12.85 2.16
N GLN A 26 24.65 12.69 0.87
CA GLN A 26 23.67 12.96 -0.17
C GLN A 26 22.98 11.67 -0.65
N ASN A 27 21.67 11.65 -0.39
CA ASN A 27 20.62 10.89 -1.08
C ASN A 27 20.29 9.45 -0.65
N ILE A 28 19.92 9.27 0.63
CA ILE A 28 19.11 8.10 1.05
C ILE A 28 17.67 8.17 0.44
N MET A 29 17.21 9.35 0.00
CA MET A 29 15.85 9.59 -0.50
C MET A 29 15.56 8.95 -1.88
N ALA A 30 16.58 8.57 -2.66
CA ALA A 30 16.38 7.94 -3.98
C ALA A 30 16.00 6.45 -3.92
N LEU A 31 16.26 5.77 -2.79
CA LEU A 31 15.99 4.35 -2.63
C LEU A 31 14.50 4.01 -2.44
N PHE A 32 13.64 5.00 -2.18
CA PHE A 32 12.22 4.78 -1.88
C PHE A 32 11.28 5.24 -2.98
N ASN A 33 11.76 5.57 -4.19
CA ASN A 33 10.90 6.04 -5.27
C ASN A 33 10.15 4.89 -5.99
N VAL A 34 9.64 3.93 -5.22
CA VAL A 34 8.72 2.91 -5.71
C VAL A 34 7.39 3.61 -5.97
N GLN A 35 7.16 4.00 -7.21
CA GLN A 35 5.87 4.54 -7.66
C GLN A 35 4.80 3.45 -7.49
N SER A 36 4.13 3.47 -6.34
CA SER A 36 2.96 2.66 -6.07
C SER A 36 1.74 3.38 -6.66
N ARG A 37 0.97 2.68 -7.49
CA ARG A 37 -0.28 3.19 -8.06
C ARG A 37 -1.40 2.21 -7.74
N PHE A 38 -2.54 2.75 -7.35
CA PHE A 38 -3.76 2.00 -7.08
C PHE A 38 -4.34 1.37 -8.34
N TYR A 39 -5.09 0.28 -8.16
CA TYR A 39 -5.82 -0.41 -9.23
C TYR A 39 -7.02 0.42 -9.68
N LYS A 40 -7.25 0.47 -11.00
CA LYS A 40 -8.51 0.97 -11.53
C LYS A 40 -9.55 -0.15 -11.59
N MET A 41 -10.73 0.07 -11.02
CA MET A 41 -11.80 -0.93 -11.01
C MET A 41 -12.51 -0.99 -12.36
N HIS A 42 -12.68 -2.18 -12.92
CA HIS A 42 -13.37 -2.41 -14.20
C HIS A 42 -14.25 -3.66 -14.13
N ASN A 43 -15.38 -3.66 -14.85
CA ASN A 43 -16.21 -4.86 -15.00
C ASN A 43 -15.55 -5.89 -15.93
N HIS A 44 -14.83 -5.42 -16.96
CA HIS A 44 -14.11 -6.26 -17.90
C HIS A 44 -12.64 -5.84 -17.92
N LEU A 45 -11.75 -6.79 -17.63
CA LEU A 45 -10.31 -6.52 -17.56
C LEU A 45 -9.68 -6.82 -18.92
N ILE A 46 -8.83 -5.90 -19.38
CA ILE A 46 -8.16 -6.02 -20.66
C ILE A 46 -6.66 -5.88 -20.48
N ARG A 47 -5.93 -6.74 -21.20
CA ARG A 47 -4.49 -6.65 -21.34
C ARG A 47 -4.12 -5.53 -22.31
N ARG A 48 -3.49 -4.46 -21.83
CA ARG A 48 -3.10 -3.30 -22.67
C ARG A 48 -1.72 -3.45 -23.33
N CYS A 49 -0.89 -4.33 -22.79
CA CYS A 49 0.52 -4.47 -23.16
C CYS A 49 0.96 -5.94 -23.15
N ARG A 50 2.13 -6.26 -23.69
CA ARG A 50 2.63 -7.65 -23.72
C ARG A 50 2.94 -8.18 -22.31
N ASP A 51 3.52 -7.34 -21.47
CA ASP A 51 3.95 -7.68 -20.10
C ASP A 51 2.81 -7.70 -19.08
N CYS A 52 1.61 -7.34 -19.52
CA CYS A 52 0.43 -7.31 -18.68
C CYS A 52 -0.08 -8.77 -18.53
N TYR A 53 -0.41 -9.22 -17.33
CA TYR A 53 -0.90 -10.59 -17.09
C TYR A 53 -2.07 -10.61 -16.13
N PHE A 54 -2.88 -11.67 -16.22
CA PHE A 54 -4.01 -11.89 -15.33
C PHE A 54 -3.55 -12.64 -14.08
N ASP A 55 -4.05 -12.21 -12.93
CA ASP A 55 -3.77 -12.82 -11.64
C ASP A 55 -5.07 -12.92 -10.82
N ARG A 56 -5.29 -14.04 -10.12
CA ARG A 56 -6.47 -14.24 -9.26
C ARG A 56 -6.03 -14.28 -7.80
N ARG A 57 -6.54 -13.33 -7.01
CA ARG A 57 -6.29 -13.24 -5.57
C ARG A 57 -7.61 -13.06 -4.85
N ASP A 58 -7.83 -13.80 -3.76
CA ASP A 58 -9.02 -13.68 -2.90
C ASP A 58 -10.36 -13.71 -3.67
N GLY A 59 -10.46 -14.56 -4.69
CA GLY A 59 -11.67 -14.71 -5.51
C GLY A 59 -11.92 -13.56 -6.50
N ARG A 60 -10.96 -12.66 -6.70
CA ARG A 60 -11.05 -11.50 -7.58
C ARG A 60 -9.98 -11.52 -8.66
N LEU A 61 -10.33 -11.17 -9.90
CA LEU A 61 -9.38 -11.06 -11.00
C LEU A 61 -8.68 -9.70 -11.02
N TYR A 62 -7.38 -9.72 -11.27
CA TYR A 62 -6.52 -8.55 -11.40
C TYR A 62 -5.76 -8.60 -12.73
N VAL A 63 -5.39 -7.44 -13.23
CA VAL A 63 -4.35 -7.29 -14.26
C VAL A 63 -3.17 -6.58 -13.62
N GLU A 64 -2.04 -7.27 -13.62
CA GLU A 64 -0.76 -6.73 -13.19
C GLU A 64 0.11 -6.39 -14.39
N CYS A 65 1.07 -5.49 -14.17
CA CYS A 65 2.07 -5.16 -15.16
C CYS A 65 3.38 -4.77 -14.45
N SER A 66 4.47 -5.43 -14.82
CA SER A 66 5.82 -5.14 -14.32
C SER A 66 6.28 -3.76 -14.78
N THR A 67 6.19 -3.51 -16.09
CA THR A 67 6.67 -2.32 -16.81
C THR A 67 5.85 -1.06 -16.52
N HIS A 68 4.52 -1.14 -16.65
CA HIS A 68 3.63 0.03 -16.59
C HIS A 68 2.62 -0.07 -15.45
N LYS A 69 2.86 0.62 -14.33
CA LYS A 69 1.94 0.64 -13.17
C LYS A 69 0.55 1.21 -13.49
N ARG A 70 0.42 1.99 -14.58
CA ARG A 70 -0.85 2.54 -15.10
C ARG A 70 -1.84 1.48 -15.59
N HIS A 71 -1.35 0.28 -15.89
CA HIS A 71 -2.17 -0.80 -16.45
C HIS A 71 -2.80 -1.68 -15.38
N LYS A 72 -2.48 -1.44 -14.10
CA LYS A 72 -3.07 -2.12 -12.96
C LYS A 72 -4.59 -1.96 -12.95
N GLN A 73 -5.30 -3.07 -13.10
CA GLN A 73 -6.77 -3.12 -13.09
C GLN A 73 -7.23 -4.19 -12.11
N ALA A 74 -8.41 -4.01 -11.54
CA ALA A 74 -9.04 -5.00 -10.68
C ALA A 74 -10.52 -5.15 -11.03
N GLU A 75 -11.03 -6.38 -10.95
CA GLU A 75 -12.42 -6.72 -11.24
C GLU A 75 -13.37 -6.06 -10.27
N LYS A 76 -14.45 -5.44 -10.73
CA LYS A 76 -15.47 -4.95 -9.82
C LYS A 76 -16.26 -6.14 -9.27
N MET A 77 -16.11 -6.44 -7.98
CA MET A 77 -16.88 -7.49 -7.33
C MET A 77 -18.32 -7.01 -7.20
N ASN A 78 -19.26 -7.75 -7.79
CA ASN A 78 -20.67 -7.53 -7.52
C ASN A 78 -21.04 -8.27 -6.23
N PRO A 79 -21.87 -7.66 -5.37
CA PRO A 79 -22.41 -8.39 -4.23
C PRO A 79 -23.18 -9.61 -4.75
N PRO A 80 -23.22 -10.71 -3.99
CA PRO A 80 -24.01 -11.87 -4.36
C PRO A 80 -25.46 -11.44 -4.61
N ASN A 81 -26.06 -11.96 -5.68
CA ASN A 81 -27.48 -11.73 -5.94
C ASN A 81 -28.30 -12.53 -4.93
N VAL A 82 -28.68 -11.88 -3.84
CA VAL A 82 -29.56 -12.44 -2.82
C VAL A 82 -31.02 -12.21 -3.25
N PRO A 83 -31.79 -13.28 -3.54
CA PRO A 83 -33.15 -13.15 -4.09
C PRO A 83 -34.13 -12.50 -3.11
N TRP A 84 -33.85 -12.51 -1.81
CA TRP A 84 -34.77 -12.07 -0.74
C TRP A 84 -34.43 -10.71 -0.12
N THR A 85 -33.34 -10.05 -0.53
CA THR A 85 -33.11 -8.66 -0.08
C THR A 85 -34.04 -7.72 -0.81
N PHE A 86 -35.07 -7.32 -0.08
CA PHE A 86 -36.04 -6.34 -0.46
C PHE A 86 -35.39 -4.96 -0.72
N LYS A 87 -35.16 -4.60 -2.00
CA LYS A 87 -34.55 -3.33 -2.43
C LYS A 87 -35.57 -2.18 -2.46
N ARG A 88 -36.17 -1.76 -1.33
CA ARG A 88 -36.86 -0.45 -1.31
C ARG A 88 -35.81 0.66 -1.26
N SER A 89 -35.80 1.54 -2.26
CA SER A 89 -35.19 2.86 -2.15
C SER A 89 -36.05 3.70 -1.20
N ILE A 90 -35.62 3.83 0.06
CA ILE A 90 -36.17 4.78 1.04
C ILE A 90 -35.68 6.19 0.64
N TRP A 91 -36.10 6.68 -0.53
CA TRP A 91 -35.90 8.06 -0.97
C TRP A 91 -37.21 8.73 -1.34
N LYS A 92 -38.33 8.12 -0.93
CA LYS A 92 -39.67 8.69 -1.06
C LYS A 92 -40.39 8.66 0.28
N THR A 93 -39.70 9.02 1.36
CA THR A 93 -40.39 9.57 2.52
C THR A 93 -40.73 11.00 2.18
N VAL A 94 -42.00 11.18 1.83
CA VAL A 94 -42.72 12.45 1.64
C VAL A 94 -42.20 13.48 2.64
N CYS A 95 -41.62 14.58 2.16
CA CYS A 95 -41.50 15.79 2.95
C CYS A 95 -42.91 16.38 3.06
N TRP A 96 -43.46 16.36 4.28
CA TRP A 96 -44.60 17.19 4.66
C TRP A 96 -44.14 18.62 4.89
#